data_AF-U2G8B3-F1
#
_entry.id   AF-U2G8B3-F1
#
_cell.length_a   1.000
_cell.length_b   1.000
_cell.length_c   1.000
_cell.angle_alpha   90.00
_cell.angle_beta   90.00
_cell.angle_gamma   90.00
#
_symmetry.space_group_name_H-M   'P 1'
#
loop_
_entity.id
_entity.type
_entity.pdbx_description
1 polymer ?
#
loop_
_entity_poly.entity_id
_entity_poly.type
_entity_poly.pdbx_seq_one_letter_code
_entity_poly.pdbx_strand_id
1 'polypeptide(L)' 'MQISVRLDEETGKALERLASDTKRTKSFYVQEAIRNFLEDLEDYTDAINELKNIENTPNPKFYSIDEVANKLGVKI' A
#
# COMPACT_ATOMS: atom_id res chain seq x y z
N MET A 1 -12.56 5.96 -16.12
CA MET A 1 -11.45 6.03 -17.10
C MET A 1 -11.10 4.62 -17.55
N GLN A 2 -10.56 4.45 -18.75
CA GLN A 2 -10.12 3.15 -19.28
C GLN A 2 -8.63 3.21 -19.60
N ILE A 3 -7.89 2.20 -19.16
CA ILE A 3 -6.45 2.04 -19.39
C ILE A 3 -6.24 0.70 -20.08
N SER A 4 -5.38 0.67 -21.10
CA SER A 4 -4.92 -0.55 -21.74
C SER A 4 -3.48 -0.81 -21.33
N VAL A 5 -3.19 -2.02 -20.84
CA VAL A 5 -1.86 -2.41 -20.36
C VAL A 5 -1.41 -3.65 -21.12
N ARG A 6 -0.16 -3.63 -21.59
CA ARG A 6 0.48 -4.81 -22.18
C ARG A 6 1.20 -5.58 -21.09
N LEU A 7 0.88 -6.87 -20.97
CA LEU A 7 1.55 -7.80 -20.07
C LEU A 7 2.44 -8.73 -20.88
N ASP A 8 3.51 -9.22 -20.25
CA ASP A 8 4.26 -10.35 -20.77
C ASP A 8 3.41 -11.64 -20.71
N GLU A 9 3.86 -12.69 -21.40
CA GLU A 9 3.11 -13.93 -21.53
C GLU A 9 2.93 -14.65 -20.18
N GLU A 10 3.92 -14.61 -19.30
CA GLU A 10 3.88 -15.28 -18.01
C GLU A 10 2.85 -14.61 -17.09
N THR A 11 2.93 -13.28 -16.95
CA THR A 11 1.98 -12.50 -16.15
C THR A 11 0.55 -12.62 -16.71
N GLY A 12 0.39 -12.60 -18.03
CA GLY A 12 -0.90 -12.77 -18.68
C GLY A 12 -1.57 -14.11 -18.36
N LYS A 13 -0.80 -15.21 -18.40
CA LYS A 13 -1.27 -16.56 -18.06
C LYS A 13 -1.59 -16.69 -16.57
N ALA A 14 -0.77 -16.11 -15.69
CA ALA A 14 -1.03 -16.10 -14.25
C ALA A 14 -2.35 -15.37 -13.93
N LEU A 15 -2.57 -14.20 -14.54
CA LEU A 15 -3.80 -13.43 -14.39
C LEU A 15 -5.03 -14.16 -14.94
N GLU A 16 -4.88 -14.87 -16.07
CA GLU A 16 -5.93 -15.73 -16.64
C GLU A 16 -6.35 -16.83 -15.67
N ARG A 17 -5.37 -17.56 -15.13
CA ARG A 17 -5.61 -18.63 -14.17
C ARG A 17 -6.30 -18.10 -12.91
N LEU A 18 -5.78 -17.02 -12.34
CA LEU A 18 -6.35 -16.41 -11.14
C LEU A 18 -7.81 -15.97 -11.35
N ALA A 19 -8.10 -15.33 -12.48
CA ALA A 19 -9.46 -14.92 -12.85
C ALA A 19 -10.40 -16.13 -13.00
N SER A 20 -9.94 -17.19 -13.66
CA SER A 20 -10.71 -18.43 -13.85
C SER A 20 -11.01 -19.13 -12.52
N ASP A 21 -10.00 -19.31 -11.67
CA ASP A 21 -10.11 -20.06 -10.42
C ASP A 21 -11.04 -19.37 -9.40
N THR A 22 -11.11 -18.05 -9.46
CA THR A 22 -11.85 -17.21 -8.49
C THR A 22 -13.21 -16.72 -9.02
N LYS A 23 -13.51 -16.99 -10.29
CA LYS A 23 -14.71 -16.48 -11.00
C LYS A 23 -14.80 -14.95 -10.99
N ARG A 24 -13.67 -14.28 -11.06
CA ARG A 24 -13.56 -12.81 -11.17
C ARG A 24 -12.98 -12.42 -12.52
N THR A 25 -13.16 -11.16 -12.92
CA THR A 25 -12.57 -10.68 -14.19
C THR A 25 -11.09 -10.38 -14.01
N LYS A 26 -10.32 -10.48 -15.09
CA LYS A 26 -8.92 -9.99 -15.10
C LYS A 26 -8.81 -8.53 -14.70
N SER A 27 -9.78 -7.71 -15.14
CA SER A 27 -9.83 -6.28 -14.82
C SER A 27 -9.97 -6.01 -13.33
N PHE A 28 -10.69 -6.86 -12.59
CA PHE A 28 -10.81 -6.74 -11.13
C PHE A 28 -9.44 -6.84 -10.47
N TYR A 29 -8.66 -7.87 -10.82
CA TYR A 29 -7.33 -8.05 -10.25
C TYR A 29 -6.34 -6.96 -10.66
N VAL A 30 -6.41 -6.47 -11.89
CA VAL A 30 -5.58 -5.33 -12.32
C VAL A 30 -5.95 -4.07 -11.53
N GLN A 31 -7.25 -3.83 -11.28
CA GLN A 31 -7.70 -2.70 -10.49
C GLN A 31 -7.22 -2.79 -9.04
N GLU A 32 -7.35 -3.96 -8.42
CA GLU A 32 -6.89 -4.17 -7.03
C GLU A 32 -5.37 -4.08 -6.92
N ALA A 33 -4.61 -4.62 -7.88
CA ALA A 33 -3.16 -4.50 -7.89
C ALA A 33 -2.72 -3.02 -7.98
N ILE A 34 -3.38 -2.23 -8.83
CA ILE A 34 -3.10 -0.79 -8.94
C ILE A 34 -3.47 -0.07 -7.65
N ARG A 35 -4.64 -0.36 -7.07
CA ARG A 35 -5.07 0.24 -5.79
C ARG A 35 -4.06 -0.02 -4.70
N ASN A 36 -3.71 -1.28 -4.47
CA ASN A 36 -2.79 -1.67 -3.41
C ASN A 36 -1.41 -1.05 -3.64
N PHE A 37 -0.93 -1.02 -4.89
CA PHE A 37 0.33 -0.37 -5.21
C PHE A 37 0.32 1.13 -4.92
N LEU A 38 -0.81 1.82 -5.16
CA LEU A 38 -0.94 3.23 -4.84
C LEU A 38 -0.98 3.46 -3.33
N GLU A 39 -1.70 2.62 -2.58
CA GLU A 39 -1.73 2.67 -1.11
C GLU A 39 -0.32 2.44 -0.53
N ASP A 40 0.41 1.42 -1.00
CA ASP A 40 1.79 1.16 -0.57
C ASP A 40 2.74 2.34 -0.87
N LEU A 41 2.57 2.99 -2.04
CA LEU A 41 3.38 4.15 -2.41
C LEU A 41 3.06 5.38 -1.57
N GLU A 42 1.80 5.59 -1.21
CA GLU A 42 1.36 6.67 -0.33
C GLU A 42 1.96 6.48 1.06
N ASP A 43 1.79 5.29 1.65
CA ASP A 43 2.37 4.93 2.95
C ASP A 43 3.90 5.08 2.98
N TYR A 44 4.59 4.61 1.94
CA TYR A 44 6.03 4.78 1.81
C TYR A 44 6.43 6.26 1.74
N THR A 45 5.69 7.04 0.95
CA THR A 45 5.98 8.47 0.78
C THR A 45 5.77 9.24 2.08
N ASP A 46 4.70 8.93 2.81
CA ASP A 46 4.40 9.53 4.11
C ASP A 46 5.50 9.21 5.14
N ALA A 47 5.95 7.96 5.19
CA ALA A 47 7.06 7.55 6.05
C ALA A 47 8.36 8.31 5.73
N ILE A 48 8.70 8.46 4.44
CA ILE A 48 9.89 9.20 4.01
C ILE A 48 9.77 10.70 4.33
N ASN A 49 8.58 11.28 4.15
CA ASN A 49 8.33 12.67 4.50
C ASN A 49 8.49 12.90 6.00
N GLU A 50 7.97 11.99 6.83
CA GLU A 50 8.12 12.07 8.28
C GLU A 50 9.59 11.92 8.71
N LEU A 51 10.35 11.01 8.08
CA LEU A 51 11.78 10.89 8.34
C LEU A 51 12.53 12.21 8.05
N LYS A 52 12.24 12.85 6.92
CA LYS A 52 12.80 14.16 6.58
C LYS A 52 12.39 15.22 7.60
N ASN A 53 11.14 15.21 8.09
CA ASN A 53 10.69 16.14 9.12
C ASN A 53 11.48 15.96 10.41
N ILE A 54 11.71 14.71 10.83
CA ILE A 54 12.51 14.36 12.02
C ILE A 54 13.95 14.87 11.86
N GLU A 55 14.59 14.63 10.71
CA GLU A 55 15.96 15.09 10.43
C GLU A 55 16.09 16.62 10.47
N ASN A 56 15.07 17.34 10.00
CA ASN A 56 15.07 18.80 9.95
C ASN A 56 14.57 19.47 11.24
N THR A 57 14.06 18.70 12.21
CA THR A 57 13.51 19.22 13.46
C THR A 57 14.53 19.11 14.59
N PRO A 58 14.92 20.21 15.25
CA PRO A 58 15.72 20.15 16.47
C PRO A 58 14.94 19.49 17.62
N ASN A 59 15.52 18.45 18.24
CA ASN A 59 14.89 17.64 19.29
C ASN A 59 13.50 17.08 18.89
N PRO A 60 13.44 16.15 17.92
CA PRO A 60 12.19 15.52 17.51
C PRO A 60 11.58 14.73 18.68
N LYS A 61 10.26 14.81 18.83
CA LYS A 61 9.53 14.09 19.88
C LYS A 61 9.17 12.70 19.39
N PHE A 62 9.58 11.69 20.15
CA PHE A 62 9.16 10.30 19.95
C PHE A 62 8.21 9.91 21.08
N TYR A 63 7.30 8.99 20.77
CA TYR A 63 6.40 8.38 21.74
C TYR A 63 6.69 6.89 21.78
N SER A 64 6.71 6.32 22.98
CA SER A 64 6.71 4.88 23.19
C SER A 64 5.36 4.27 22.82
N ILE A 65 5.34 2.96 22.61
CA ILE A 65 4.11 2.22 22.28
C ILE A 65 3.04 2.38 23.37
N ASP A 66 3.46 2.37 24.65
CA ASP A 66 2.59 2.53 25.81
C ASP A 66 1.97 3.93 25.86
N GLU A 67 2.74 4.98 25.56
CA GLU A 67 2.23 6.36 25.52
C GLU A 67 1.19 6.55 24.42
N VAL A 68 1.43 5.97 23.24
CA VAL A 68 0.49 6.02 22.11
C VAL A 68 -0.79 5.25 22.45
N ALA A 69 -0.68 4.05 23.04
CA ALA A 69 -1.84 3.25 23.42
C ALA A 69 -2.75 3.97 24.41
N ASN A 70 -2.15 4.52 25.47
CA ASN A 70 -2.87 5.27 26.49
C ASN A 70 -3.57 6.49 25.87
N LYS A 71 -2.93 7.18 24.94
CA LYS A 71 -3.49 8.35 24.25
C LYS A 71 -4.64 8.00 23.31
N LEU A 72 -4.57 6.85 22.64
CA LEU A 72 -5.60 6.41 21.68
C LEU A 72 -6.69 5.52 22.31
N GLY A 73 -6.54 5.14 23.58
CA GLY A 73 -7.49 4.27 24.28
C GLY A 73 -7.44 2.81 23.79
N VAL A 74 -6.30 2.39 23.24
CA VAL A 74 -6.11 1.02 22.73
C VAL A 74 -5.34 0.21 23.77
N LYS A 75 -5.79 -1.02 24.06
CA LYS A 75 -5.03 -1.97 24.89
C LYS A 75 -4.07 -2.74 24.00
N ILE A 76 -2.78 -2.68 24.31
CA ILE A 76 -1.70 -3.45 23.64
C ILE A 76 -1.33 -4.64 24.52
#